data_AF-A0A852TC67-F1
#
_entry.id   AF-A0A852TC67-F1
#
_cell.length_a   1.000
_cell.length_b   1.000
_cell.length_c   1.000
_cell.angle_alpha   90.00
_cell.angle_beta   90.00
_cell.angle_gamma   90.00
#
_symmetry.space_group_name_H-M   'P 1'
#
loop_
_entity.id
_entity.type
_entity.pdbx_description
1 polymer ?
#
loop_
_entity_poly.entity_id
_entity_poly.type
_entity_poly.pdbx_seq_one_letter_code
_entity_poly.pdbx_strand_id
1 'polypeptide(L)' 'MKAVTSILFLLSILLFFGAIWNALALKRPGFYPPKQVLKKRAAALAGGGAIFLLLTIILSSF' A
#
# COMPACT_ATOMS: atom_id res chain seq x y z
N MET A 1 9.82 -12.84 -16.77
CA MET A 1 8.60 -13.04 -15.96
C MET A 1 7.62 -11.85 -16.02
N LYS A 2 7.31 -11.36 -17.25
CA LYS A 2 6.71 -10.03 -17.44
C LYS A 2 5.27 -9.90 -16.93
N ALA A 3 4.46 -10.94 -17.08
CA ALA A 3 3.09 -10.95 -16.57
C ALA A 3 3.07 -10.90 -15.04
N VAL A 4 3.91 -11.70 -14.39
CA VAL A 4 4.02 -11.75 -12.91
C VAL A 4 4.51 -10.41 -12.35
N THR A 5 5.55 -9.81 -12.93
CA THR A 5 6.04 -8.50 -12.47
C THR A 5 5.00 -7.39 -12.67
N SER A 6 4.24 -7.42 -13.76
CA SER A 6 3.17 -6.46 -14.01
C SER A 6 2.04 -6.57 -12.97
N ILE A 7 1.65 -7.81 -12.61
CA ILE A 7 0.62 -8.04 -11.58
C ILE A 7 1.11 -7.58 -10.20
N LEU A 8 2.34 -7.91 -9.82
CA LEU A 8 2.93 -7.49 -8.54
C LEU A 8 3.07 -5.97 -8.45
N PHE A 9 3.42 -5.31 -9.56
CA PHE A 9 3.48 -3.86 -9.65
C PHE A 9 2.10 -3.22 -9.46
N LEU A 10 1.08 -3.71 -10.15
CA LEU A 10 -0.30 -3.23 -9.99
C LEU A 10 -0.82 -3.43 -8.56
N LEU A 11 -0.51 -4.57 -7.95
CA LEU A 11 -0.85 -4.86 -6.56
C LEU A 11 -0.17 -3.88 -5.59
N SER A 12 1.11 -3.59 -5.80
CA SER A 12 1.85 -2.60 -5.02
C SER A 12 1.21 -1.21 -5.10
N ILE A 13 0.85 -0.77 -6.31
CA ILE A 13 0.13 0.50 -6.53
C ILE A 13 -1.18 0.51 -5.76
N LEU A 14 -1.99 -0.54 -5.86
CA LEU A 14 -3.28 -0.64 -5.16
C LEU A 14 -3.12 -0.53 -3.64
N LEU A 15 -2.08 -1.16 -3.07
CA LEU A 15 -1.76 -1.07 -1.65
C LEU A 15 -1.36 0.36 -1.25
N PHE A 16 -0.55 1.05 -2.06
CA PHE A 16 -0.21 2.46 -1.81
C PHE A 16 -1.43 3.38 -1.89
N PHE A 17 -2.34 3.16 -2.83
CA PHE A 17 -3.62 3.89 -2.88
C PHE A 17 -4.43 3.69 -1.60
N GLY A 18 -4.54 2.44 -1.11
CA GLY A 18 -5.20 2.15 0.16
C GLY A 18 -4.50 2.82 1.35
N ALA A 19 -3.17 2.87 1.36
CA ALA A 19 -2.39 3.55 2.39
C ALA A 19 -2.66 5.06 2.40
N ILE A 20 -2.63 5.71 1.23
CA ILE A 20 -2.92 7.13 1.05
C ILE A 20 -4.37 7.43 1.48
N TRP A 21 -5.34 6.59 1.09
CA TRP A 21 -6.73 6.76 1.50
C TRP A 21 -6.89 6.76 3.03
N ASN A 22 -6.27 5.80 3.72
CA ASN A 22 -6.28 5.75 5.18
C ASN A 22 -5.54 6.95 5.79
N ALA A 23 -4.44 7.39 5.19
CA ALA A 23 -3.69 8.56 5.63
C ALA A 23 -4.50 9.87 5.48
N LEU A 24 -5.24 10.04 4.39
CA LEU A 24 -6.14 11.17 4.18
C LEU A 24 -7.33 11.13 5.14
N ALA A 25 -7.83 9.93 5.46
CA ALA A 25 -8.91 9.75 6.44
C ALA A 25 -8.52 10.24 7.85
N LEU A 26 -7.23 10.26 8.23
CA LEU A 26 -6.80 10.83 9.52
C LEU A 26 -7.12 12.33 9.66
N LYS A 27 -7.16 13.06 8.54
CA LYS A 27 -7.40 14.50 8.51
C LYS A 27 -8.87 14.86 8.65
N ARG A 28 -9.78 13.89 8.48
CA ARG A 28 -11.22 14.13 8.58
C ARG A 28 -11.62 14.34 10.05
N PRO A 29 -12.32 15.45 10.38
CA PRO A 29 -12.91 15.63 11.70
C PRO A 29 -14.15 14.73 11.83
N GLY A 30 -14.18 13.83 12.80
CA GLY A 30 -15.33 12.93 13.00
C GLY A 30 -14.93 11.54 13.50
N PHE A 31 -15.82 10.95 14.29
CA PHE A 31 -15.60 9.69 15.02
C PHE A 31 -15.79 8.46 14.10
N TYR A 32 -14.97 7.43 14.37
CA TYR A 32 -14.87 6.12 13.70
C TYR A 32 -14.45 6.13 12.20
N PRO A 33 -13.40 5.36 11.83
CA PRO A 33 -12.55 4.54 12.69
C PRO A 33 -11.60 5.40 13.55
N PRO A 34 -11.18 4.94 14.74
CA PRO A 34 -10.20 5.65 15.56
C PRO A 34 -8.93 5.97 14.77
N LYS A 35 -8.32 7.15 15.00
CA LYS A 35 -7.11 7.58 14.28
C LYS A 35 -5.96 6.57 14.36
N GLN A 36 -5.84 5.86 15.49
CA GLN A 36 -4.86 4.78 15.66
C GLN A 36 -5.10 3.61 14.71
N VAL A 37 -6.36 3.23 14.46
CA VAL A 37 -6.73 2.17 13.52
C VAL A 37 -6.39 2.59 12.10
N LEU A 38 -6.70 3.84 11.72
CA LEU A 38 -6.34 4.37 10.41
C LEU A 38 -4.82 4.43 10.20
N LYS A 39 -4.04 4.81 11.23
CA LYS A 39 -2.57 4.78 11.21
C LYS A 39 -2.04 3.36 11.00
N LYS A 40 -2.55 2.38 11.76
CA LYS A 40 -2.14 0.97 11.62
C LYS A 40 -2.45 0.43 10.23
N ARG A 41 -3.64 0.72 9.69
CA ARG A 41 -4.02 0.33 8.32
C ARG A 41 -3.13 0.98 7.27
N ALA A 42 -2.89 2.29 7.37
CA ALA A 42 -2.01 3.00 6.45
C ALA A 42 -0.58 2.44 6.49
N ALA A 43 -0.03 2.18 7.69
CA ALA A 43 1.30 1.61 7.85
C ALA A 43 1.40 0.18 7.29
N ALA A 44 0.41 -0.69 7.57
CA ALA A 44 0.39 -2.05 7.04
C ALA A 44 0.30 -2.07 5.51
N LEU A 45 -0.57 -1.23 4.92
CA LEU A 45 -0.73 -1.13 3.47
C LEU A 45 0.52 -0.53 2.81
N ALA A 46 1.13 0.51 3.40
CA ALA A 46 2.37 1.09 2.89
C ALA A 46 3.54 0.10 2.98
N GLY A 47 3.66 -0.63 4.10
CA GLY A 47 4.68 -1.67 4.27
C GLY A 47 4.51 -2.80 3.27
N GLY A 48 3.28 -3.32 3.10
CA GLY A 48 2.97 -4.33 2.09
C GLY A 48 3.28 -3.83 0.68
N GLY A 49 2.83 -2.62 0.33
CA GLY A 49 3.11 -1.99 -0.96
C GLY A 49 4.61 -1.87 -1.26
N ALA A 50 5.41 -1.46 -0.28
CA ALA A 50 6.87 -1.38 -0.40
C ALA A 50 7.52 -2.76 -0.60
N ILE A 51 7.08 -3.79 0.13
CA ILE A 51 7.57 -5.17 -0.04
C ILE A 51 7.28 -5.67 -1.46
N PHE A 52 6.05 -5.50 -1.94
CA PHE A 52 5.68 -5.91 -3.31
C PHE A 52 6.43 -5.11 -4.39
N LEU A 53 6.69 -3.82 -4.15
CA LEU A 53 7.48 -2.99 -5.06
C LEU A 53 8.93 -3.47 -5.15
N LEU A 54 9.58 -3.71 -4.00
CA LEU A 54 10.94 -4.24 -3.95
C LEU A 54 11.03 -5.60 -4.64
N LEU A 55 10.07 -6.49 -4.37
CA LEU A 55 10.02 -7.81 -5.00
C LEU A 55 9.85 -7.69 -6.52
N THR A 56 9.02 -6.76 -6.99
CA THR A 56 8.86 -6.46 -8.43
C THR A 56 10.18 -5.98 -9.05
N ILE A 57 10.91 -5.07 -8.40
CA ILE A 57 12.20 -4.55 -8.89
C ILE A 57 13.21 -5.68 -9.02
N ILE A 58 13.33 -6.53 -7.99
CA ILE A 58 14.24 -7.68 -8.00
C ILE A 58 13.87 -8.62 -9.15
N LEU A 59 12.60 -9.02 -9.26
CA LEU A 59 12.15 -9.95 -10.31
C LEU A 59 12.22 -9.35 -11.73
N SER A 60 12.14 -8.03 -11.87
CA SER A 60 12.27 -7.37 -13.18
C SER A 60 13.71 -7.37 -13.70
N SER A 61 14.68 -7.71 -12.86
CA SER A 61 16.11 -7.76 -13.23
C SER A 61 16.54 -9.12 -13.80
N PHE A 62 15.61 -10.09 -13.86
CA PHE A 62 15.79 -11.45 -14.40
C PHE A 62 14.84 -11.71 -15.59
#